data_AF-V7BVM8-F1
#
_entry.id   AF-V7BVM8-F1
#
_cell.length_a   1.000
_cell.length_b   1.000
_cell.length_c   1.000
_cell.angle_alpha   90.00
_cell.angle_beta   90.00
_cell.angle_gamma   90.00
#
_symmetry.space_group_name_H-M   'P 1'
#
loop_
_entity.id
_entity.type
_entity.pdbx_description
1 polymer ?
#
loop_
_entity_poly.entity_id
_entity_poly.type
_entity_poly.pdbx_seq_one_letter_code
_entity_poly.pdbx_strand_id
1 'polypeptide(L)'
;MTEIEIPQFFACPISLQIMKDPVTTVTGITYDRESIEYWLLKAKNCTCPITQQPLPRNSEFLTPNHTLRRLIQAWCSANEANGVDQIPTPKSPLSNANVEKLVKDLEVPPRFQNAIEKLHDLAVENERNRRCMASAGVAEAMVQVITKSFTQDKTSSCIEEALRILRLLWSSANVMDSNYMKRLLGQNFDFLNSLTRVLQLQTKNNVKVINEAMPILKLTIEAKDSTPLGNLGLEFFRVVVKVMKNRELSQQAIKSALYVLIETCPLGRNRTKIVDAGAVEELVELALENPEKNLTELVFILLAHLCSCADGRDQFLQHAASIAVVSKRILRVSPTIDDRALHIFSLISKFSASHEVVQEMLRVGAVSKLCMVLQADSASYLKEKARSVLRLHSKTWNNSPCIQVYLFTRFQR
;
A
#
# COMPACT_ATOMS: atom_id res chain seq x y z
N MET A 1 -9.37 -35.45 33.67
CA MET A 1 -10.27 -34.97 32.59
C MET A 1 -10.11 -35.97 31.46
N THR A 2 -11.17 -36.70 31.12
CA THR A 2 -11.16 -37.66 30.00
C THR A 2 -10.97 -36.88 28.71
N GLU A 3 -9.86 -37.12 28.02
CA GLU A 3 -9.58 -36.55 26.72
C GLU A 3 -10.64 -37.07 25.75
N ILE A 4 -11.47 -36.18 25.21
CA ILE A 4 -12.52 -36.58 24.29
C ILE A 4 -11.89 -36.87 22.94
N GLU A 5 -11.97 -38.13 22.53
CA GLU A 5 -11.52 -38.54 21.22
C GLU A 5 -12.53 -38.06 20.17
N ILE A 6 -12.10 -37.10 19.35
CA ILE A 6 -12.88 -36.59 18.22
C ILE A 6 -13.01 -37.73 17.20
N PRO A 7 -14.23 -38.13 16.80
CA PRO A 7 -14.40 -39.14 15.78
C PRO A 7 -13.68 -38.76 14.48
N GLN A 8 -12.84 -39.66 13.95
CA GLN A 8 -11.97 -39.36 12.80
C GLN A 8 -12.75 -38.89 11.55
N PHE A 9 -13.98 -39.35 11.37
CA PHE A 9 -14.85 -38.95 10.26
C PHE A 9 -15.43 -37.52 10.39
N PHE A 10 -15.22 -36.84 11.54
CA PHE A 10 -15.52 -35.42 11.70
C PHE A 10 -14.32 -34.52 11.38
N ALA A 11 -13.10 -35.07 11.32
CA ALA A 11 -11.89 -34.33 11.04
C ALA A 11 -11.70 -34.12 9.53
N CYS A 12 -11.34 -32.91 9.13
CA CYS A 12 -10.98 -32.60 7.76
C CYS A 12 -9.66 -33.30 7.41
N PRO A 13 -9.56 -34.03 6.28
CA PRO A 13 -8.32 -34.70 5.90
C PRO A 13 -7.15 -33.76 5.56
N ILE A 14 -7.40 -32.45 5.37
CA ILE A 14 -6.38 -31.44 5.07
C ILE A 14 -5.90 -30.77 6.35
N SER A 15 -6.81 -30.19 7.14
CA SER A 15 -6.45 -29.43 8.35
C SER A 15 -6.31 -30.30 9.59
N LEU A 16 -6.82 -31.54 9.56
CA LEU A 16 -6.93 -32.46 10.69
C LEU A 16 -7.76 -31.89 11.86
N GLN A 17 -8.51 -30.82 11.63
CA GLN A 17 -9.42 -30.20 12.59
C GLN A 17 -10.88 -30.60 12.29
N ILE A 18 -11.77 -30.48 13.26
CA ILE A 18 -13.21 -30.71 13.06
C ILE A 18 -13.72 -29.82 11.91
N MET A 19 -14.43 -30.43 10.96
CA MET A 19 -15.04 -29.72 9.84
C MET A 19 -16.14 -28.78 10.33
N LYS A 20 -16.02 -27.49 10.00
CA LYS A 20 -17.03 -26.47 10.33
C LYS A 20 -18.11 -26.40 9.24
N ASP A 21 -17.69 -26.47 7.98
CA ASP A 21 -18.59 -26.56 6.83
C ASP A 21 -18.19 -27.73 5.93
N PRO A 22 -18.65 -28.96 6.22
CA PRO A 22 -18.25 -30.14 5.46
C PRO A 22 -18.82 -30.12 4.04
N VAL A 23 -17.94 -30.30 3.06
CA VAL A 23 -18.25 -30.33 1.63
C VAL A 23 -17.64 -31.55 0.96
N THR A 24 -18.43 -32.23 0.15
CA THR A 24 -18.03 -33.42 -0.59
C THR A 24 -17.61 -33.04 -2.01
N THR A 25 -16.44 -33.51 -2.41
CA THR A 25 -15.93 -33.36 -3.77
C THR A 25 -16.55 -34.41 -4.71
N VAL A 26 -16.37 -34.25 -6.01
CA VAL A 26 -16.78 -35.26 -7.01
C VAL A 26 -16.12 -36.63 -6.81
N THR A 27 -15.02 -36.69 -6.06
CA THR A 27 -14.33 -37.94 -5.71
C THR A 27 -14.94 -38.62 -4.48
N GLY A 28 -16.03 -38.08 -3.91
CA GLY A 28 -16.73 -38.64 -2.76
C GLY A 28 -16.08 -38.36 -1.40
N ILE A 29 -14.96 -37.63 -1.37
CA ILE A 29 -14.28 -37.29 -0.10
C ILE A 29 -14.83 -35.98 0.45
N THR A 30 -15.05 -35.93 1.75
CA THR A 30 -15.54 -34.74 2.44
C THR A 30 -14.40 -34.01 3.14
N TYR A 31 -14.36 -32.70 2.95
CA TYR A 31 -13.38 -31.79 3.52
C TYR A 31 -14.10 -30.64 4.23
N ASP A 32 -13.38 -29.91 5.08
CA ASP A 32 -13.81 -28.58 5.47
C ASP A 32 -13.70 -27.64 4.25
N ARG A 33 -14.75 -26.84 4.00
CA ARG A 33 -14.83 -25.97 2.83
C ARG A 33 -13.63 -25.05 2.67
N GLU A 34 -13.23 -24.35 3.73
CA GLU A 34 -12.12 -23.39 3.66
C GLU A 34 -10.81 -24.09 3.28
N SER A 35 -10.60 -25.28 3.86
CA SER A 35 -9.40 -26.08 3.62
C SER A 35 -9.30 -26.56 2.17
N ILE A 36 -10.38 -27.08 1.59
CA ILE A 36 -10.38 -27.56 0.19
C ILE A 36 -10.36 -26.40 -0.81
N GLU A 37 -11.05 -25.29 -0.54
CA GLU A 37 -11.01 -24.11 -1.41
C GLU A 37 -9.61 -23.49 -1.43
N TYR A 38 -8.94 -23.40 -0.29
CA TYR A 38 -7.56 -22.95 -0.21
C TYR A 38 -6.59 -23.88 -0.93
N TRP A 39 -6.77 -25.20 -0.80
CA TRP A 39 -5.99 -26.22 -1.52
C TRP A 39 -6.11 -26.04 -3.04
N LEU A 40 -7.34 -25.94 -3.57
CA LEU A 40 -7.60 -25.75 -4.99
C LEU A 40 -7.06 -24.41 -5.53
N LEU A 41 -7.02 -23.38 -4.68
CA LEU A 41 -6.45 -22.07 -5.03
C LEU A 41 -4.93 -22.16 -5.26
N LYS A 42 -4.21 -22.84 -4.36
CA LYS A 42 -2.73 -22.87 -4.39
C LYS A 42 -2.16 -23.94 -5.31
N ALA A 43 -2.93 -24.97 -5.64
CA ALA A 43 -2.42 -26.06 -6.46
C ALA A 43 -2.21 -25.64 -7.93
N LYS A 44 -1.08 -26.04 -8.51
CA LYS A 44 -0.83 -25.93 -9.96
C LYS A 44 -1.76 -26.85 -10.75
N ASN A 45 -1.97 -28.07 -10.24
CA ASN A 45 -2.93 -29.04 -10.75
C ASN A 45 -4.01 -29.28 -9.70
N CYS A 46 -5.27 -29.05 -10.05
CA CYS A 46 -6.40 -29.25 -9.13
C CYS A 46 -6.67 -30.74 -8.99
N THR A 47 -6.10 -31.36 -7.95
CA THR A 47 -6.32 -32.78 -7.62
C THR A 47 -6.83 -32.93 -6.20
N CYS A 48 -7.55 -34.02 -5.96
CA CYS A 48 -8.00 -34.41 -4.64
C CYS A 48 -6.80 -34.79 -3.75
N PRO A 49 -6.65 -34.21 -2.54
CA PRO A 49 -5.53 -34.51 -1.64
C PRO A 49 -5.38 -35.99 -1.30
N ILE A 50 -6.49 -36.74 -1.27
CA ILE A 50 -6.49 -38.16 -0.89
C ILE A 50 -6.44 -39.05 -2.13
N THR A 51 -7.38 -38.89 -3.05
CA THR A 51 -7.52 -39.81 -4.19
C THR A 51 -6.60 -39.47 -5.35
N GLN A 52 -5.96 -38.30 -5.33
CA GLN A 52 -5.13 -37.75 -6.40
C GLN A 52 -5.85 -37.60 -7.76
N GLN A 53 -7.17 -37.79 -7.79
CA GLN A 53 -7.99 -37.61 -8.98
C GLN A 53 -8.20 -36.13 -9.30
N PRO A 54 -8.42 -35.77 -10.58
CA PRO A 54 -8.68 -34.39 -10.98
C PRO A 54 -9.94 -33.84 -10.30
N LEU A 55 -9.86 -32.60 -9.81
CA LEU A 55 -10.98 -31.86 -9.26
C LEU A 55 -11.26 -30.60 -10.10
N PRO A 56 -12.55 -30.26 -10.33
CA PRO A 56 -12.91 -28.95 -10.86
C PRO A 56 -12.37 -27.83 -9.95
N ARG A 57 -11.87 -26.75 -10.56
CA ARG A 57 -11.29 -25.63 -9.81
C ARG A 57 -12.36 -24.76 -9.13
N ASN A 58 -13.58 -24.73 -9.67
CA ASN A 58 -14.66 -23.90 -9.15
C ASN A 58 -15.28 -24.53 -7.91
N SER A 59 -15.50 -23.70 -6.88
CA SER A 59 -16.14 -24.11 -5.62
C SER A 59 -17.62 -24.49 -5.77
N GLU A 60 -18.24 -24.22 -6.93
CA GLU A 60 -19.61 -24.63 -7.27
C GLU A 60 -19.76 -26.16 -7.36
N PHE A 61 -18.68 -26.88 -7.68
CA PHE A 61 -18.69 -28.35 -7.75
C PHE A 61 -18.51 -29.02 -6.39
N LEU A 62 -18.39 -28.23 -5.30
CA LEU A 62 -18.33 -28.74 -3.93
C LEU A 62 -19.74 -28.87 -3.38
N THR A 63 -20.19 -30.10 -3.16
CA THR A 63 -21.54 -30.39 -2.69
C THR A 63 -21.58 -30.30 -1.16
N PRO A 64 -22.39 -29.41 -0.55
CA PRO A 64 -22.49 -29.32 0.91
C PRO A 64 -22.99 -30.64 1.52
N ASN A 65 -22.27 -31.17 2.52
CA ASN A 65 -22.68 -32.37 3.24
C ASN A 65 -23.48 -32.00 4.49
N HIS A 66 -24.75 -31.65 4.30
CA HIS A 66 -25.64 -31.21 5.38
C HIS A 66 -25.84 -32.27 6.46
N THR A 67 -25.85 -33.56 6.08
CA THR A 67 -26.00 -34.68 7.02
C THR A 67 -24.81 -34.75 7.97
N LEU A 68 -23.59 -34.75 7.42
CA LEU A 68 -22.38 -34.78 8.25
C LEU A 68 -22.29 -33.53 9.14
N ARG A 69 -22.66 -32.37 8.60
CA ARG A 69 -22.70 -31.14 9.39
C ARG A 69 -23.62 -31.24 10.60
N ARG A 70 -24.85 -31.75 10.42
CA ARG A 70 -25.80 -31.96 11.53
C ARG A 70 -25.26 -32.93 12.57
N LEU A 71 -24.59 -34.00 12.13
CA LEU A 71 -23.96 -34.97 13.04
C LEU A 71 -22.84 -34.34 13.86
N ILE A 72 -21.96 -33.56 13.22
CA ILE A 72 -20.90 -32.83 13.89
C ILE A 72 -21.48 -31.84 14.91
N GLN A 73 -22.48 -31.04 14.53
CA GLN A 73 -23.12 -30.08 15.43
C GLN A 73 -23.80 -30.75 16.63
N ALA A 74 -24.51 -31.86 16.42
CA ALA A 74 -25.11 -32.63 17.49
C ALA A 74 -24.04 -33.20 18.44
N TRP A 75 -22.92 -33.68 17.91
CA TRP A 75 -21.80 -34.16 18.70
C TRP A 75 -21.14 -33.04 19.50
N CYS A 76 -20.89 -31.86 18.91
CA CYS A 76 -20.37 -30.69 19.63
C CYS A 76 -21.29 -30.29 20.77
N SER A 77 -22.61 -30.23 20.52
CA SER A 77 -23.61 -29.87 21.54
C SER A 77 -23.64 -30.86 22.70
N ALA A 78 -23.51 -32.16 22.42
CA ALA A 78 -23.47 -33.20 23.44
C ALA A 78 -22.19 -33.17 24.29
N ASN A 79 -21.11 -32.56 23.78
CA ASN A 79 -19.80 -32.50 24.43
C ASN A 79 -19.40 -31.09 24.89
N GLU A 80 -20.34 -30.15 24.90
CA GLU A 80 -20.12 -28.76 25.32
C GLU A 80 -19.60 -28.67 26.76
N ALA A 81 -20.18 -29.46 27.66
CA ALA A 81 -19.75 -29.55 29.08
C ALA A 81 -18.30 -30.04 29.26
N ASN A 82 -17.71 -30.63 28.21
CA ASN A 82 -16.37 -31.15 28.20
C ASN A 82 -15.37 -30.25 27.43
N GLY A 83 -15.77 -29.00 27.12
CA GLY A 83 -14.91 -28.00 26.50
C GLY A 83 -14.87 -28.03 24.97
N VAL A 84 -15.85 -28.69 24.31
CA VAL A 84 -15.99 -28.65 22.85
C VAL A 84 -16.82 -27.44 22.43
N ASP A 85 -16.23 -26.55 21.63
CA ASP A 85 -16.92 -25.37 21.10
C ASP A 85 -18.08 -25.76 20.16
N GLN A 86 -19.19 -25.03 20.25
CA GLN A 86 -20.29 -25.17 19.31
C GLN A 86 -19.90 -24.64 17.93
N ILE A 87 -20.25 -25.39 16.88
CA ILE A 87 -20.05 -24.97 15.49
C ILE A 87 -21.32 -24.29 14.98
N PRO A 88 -21.30 -22.96 14.75
CA PRO A 88 -22.47 -22.25 14.25
C PRO A 88 -22.85 -22.75 12.86
N THR A 89 -24.15 -22.71 12.55
CA THR A 89 -24.63 -23.10 11.22
C THR A 89 -24.07 -22.12 10.18
N PRO A 90 -23.32 -22.57 9.17
CA PRO A 90 -22.85 -21.71 8.10
C PRO A 90 -24.06 -21.05 7.42
N LYS A 91 -24.06 -19.71 7.37
CA LYS A 91 -25.09 -18.94 6.66
C LYS A 91 -25.16 -19.42 5.21
N SER A 92 -26.36 -19.45 4.63
CA SER A 92 -26.57 -19.79 3.23
C SER A 92 -25.59 -19.00 2.34
N PRO A 93 -24.95 -19.63 1.33
CA PRO A 93 -24.00 -18.92 0.47
C PRO A 93 -24.67 -17.71 -0.15
N LEU A 94 -23.98 -16.57 -0.09
CA LEU A 94 -24.44 -15.31 -0.67
C LEU A 94 -24.72 -15.52 -2.17
N SER A 95 -25.95 -15.23 -2.60
CA SER A 95 -26.36 -15.31 -4.00
C SER A 95 -26.06 -13.98 -4.71
N ASN A 96 -25.53 -14.03 -5.93
CA ASN A 96 -25.31 -12.84 -6.77
C ASN A 96 -26.58 -11.98 -6.89
N ALA A 97 -27.76 -12.61 -7.05
CA ALA A 97 -29.03 -11.89 -7.16
C ALA A 97 -29.35 -11.04 -5.92
N ASN A 98 -28.95 -11.50 -4.72
CA ASN A 98 -29.15 -10.75 -3.48
C ASN A 98 -28.23 -9.53 -3.44
N VAL A 99 -26.98 -9.67 -3.91
CA VAL A 99 -26.01 -8.56 -3.96
C VAL A 99 -26.42 -7.54 -5.03
N GLU A 100 -26.83 -7.99 -6.21
CA GLU A 100 -27.33 -7.10 -7.28
C GLU A 100 -28.55 -6.28 -6.82
N LYS A 101 -29.42 -6.87 -6.00
CA LYS A 101 -30.53 -6.14 -5.39
C LYS A 101 -30.03 -5.04 -4.45
N LEU A 102 -29.04 -5.33 -3.60
CA LEU A 102 -28.43 -4.33 -2.72
C LEU A 102 -27.75 -3.22 -3.53
N VAL A 103 -27.08 -3.55 -4.64
CA VAL A 103 -26.48 -2.56 -5.55
C VAL A 103 -27.56 -1.64 -6.13
N LYS A 104 -28.69 -2.17 -6.59
CA LYS A 104 -29.82 -1.36 -7.07
C LYS A 104 -30.42 -0.47 -5.97
N ASP A 105 -30.48 -0.97 -4.73
CA ASP A 105 -30.97 -0.19 -3.59
C ASP A 105 -30.06 1.01 -3.24
N LEU A 106 -28.79 1.05 -3.71
CA LEU A 106 -27.91 2.23 -3.59
C LEU A 106 -28.34 3.41 -4.48
N GLU A 107 -29.19 3.19 -5.47
CA GLU A 107 -29.75 4.28 -6.28
C GLU A 107 -31.00 4.89 -5.66
N VAL A 108 -31.56 4.22 -4.63
CA VAL A 108 -32.82 4.58 -3.99
C VAL A 108 -32.52 5.27 -2.64
N PRO A 109 -32.71 6.60 -2.51
CA PRO A 109 -32.33 7.35 -1.30
C PRO A 109 -32.82 6.76 0.04
N PRO A 110 -34.09 6.32 0.20
CA PRO A 110 -34.54 5.76 1.48
C PRO A 110 -33.94 4.40 1.82
N ARG A 111 -33.34 3.70 0.85
CA ARG A 111 -32.72 2.36 1.06
C ARG A 111 -31.20 2.41 1.07
N PHE A 112 -30.62 3.53 0.64
CA PHE A 112 -29.18 3.72 0.50
C PHE A 112 -28.39 3.30 1.75
N GLN A 113 -28.77 3.83 2.91
CA GLN A 113 -28.02 3.62 4.15
C GLN A 113 -28.03 2.14 4.57
N ASN A 114 -29.18 1.48 4.50
CA ASN A 114 -29.30 0.05 4.81
C ASN A 114 -28.54 -0.81 3.79
N ALA A 115 -28.57 -0.42 2.51
CA ALA A 115 -27.86 -1.14 1.47
C ALA A 115 -26.34 -1.07 1.65
N ILE A 116 -25.78 0.12 1.93
CA ILE A 116 -24.34 0.30 2.11
C ILE A 116 -23.82 -0.38 3.38
N GLU A 117 -24.57 -0.33 4.49
CA GLU A 117 -24.25 -1.04 5.74
C GLU A 117 -24.20 -2.56 5.52
N LYS A 118 -25.22 -3.13 4.86
CA LYS A 118 -25.24 -4.56 4.54
C LYS A 118 -24.11 -4.98 3.62
N LEU A 119 -23.79 -4.17 2.61
CA LEU A 119 -22.67 -4.45 1.71
C LEU A 119 -21.33 -4.41 2.47
N HIS A 120 -21.17 -3.48 3.42
CA HIS A 120 -20.00 -3.43 4.28
C HIS A 120 -19.89 -4.71 5.14
N ASP A 121 -20.97 -5.11 5.81
CA ASP A 121 -20.97 -6.33 6.65
C ASP A 121 -20.61 -7.59 5.85
N LEU A 122 -21.17 -7.71 4.63
CA LEU A 122 -20.86 -8.82 3.73
C LEU A 122 -19.38 -8.81 3.32
N ALA A 123 -18.79 -7.64 3.05
CA ALA A 123 -17.39 -7.53 2.65
C ALA A 123 -16.42 -7.91 3.77
N VAL A 124 -16.75 -7.58 5.02
CA VAL A 124 -15.93 -7.89 6.20
C VAL A 124 -15.98 -9.39 6.53
N GLU A 125 -17.13 -10.03 6.35
CA GLU A 125 -17.39 -11.39 6.84
C GLU A 125 -16.40 -12.45 6.31
N ASN A 126 -16.16 -12.53 5.00
CA ASN A 126 -15.22 -13.50 4.43
C ASN A 126 -14.81 -13.17 2.97
N GLU A 127 -13.76 -13.83 2.47
CA GLU A 127 -13.25 -13.62 1.11
C GLU A 127 -14.22 -14.10 0.02
N ARG A 128 -15.02 -15.13 0.29
CA ARG A 128 -16.00 -15.66 -0.66
C ARG A 128 -17.09 -14.63 -0.97
N ASN A 129 -17.59 -13.92 0.05
CA ASN A 129 -18.51 -12.82 -0.11
C ASN A 129 -17.88 -11.72 -0.98
N ARG A 130 -16.63 -11.34 -0.73
CA ARG A 130 -15.93 -10.33 -1.54
C ARG A 130 -15.80 -10.72 -3.01
N ARG A 131 -15.53 -12.00 -3.32
CA ARG A 131 -15.52 -12.50 -4.71
C ARG A 131 -16.91 -12.44 -5.36
N CYS A 132 -17.95 -12.83 -4.65
CA CYS A 132 -19.35 -12.70 -5.09
C CYS A 132 -19.72 -11.23 -5.34
N MET A 133 -19.36 -10.34 -4.43
CA MET A 133 -19.57 -8.89 -4.56
C MET A 133 -18.85 -8.28 -5.75
N ALA A 134 -17.61 -8.71 -6.03
CA ALA A 134 -16.88 -8.29 -7.22
C ALA A 134 -17.62 -8.70 -8.50
N SER A 135 -18.06 -9.97 -8.59
CA SER A 135 -18.83 -10.44 -9.75
C SER A 135 -20.21 -9.78 -9.91
N ALA A 136 -20.78 -9.25 -8.82
CA ALA A 136 -22.07 -8.55 -8.81
C ALA A 136 -21.97 -7.03 -9.08
N GLY A 137 -20.79 -6.51 -9.40
CA GLY A 137 -20.59 -5.11 -9.76
C GLY A 137 -20.59 -4.12 -8.58
N VAL A 138 -20.29 -4.59 -7.36
CA VAL A 138 -20.25 -3.70 -6.18
C VAL A 138 -19.13 -2.65 -6.30
N ALA A 139 -17.99 -3.00 -6.92
CA ALA A 139 -16.89 -2.05 -7.06
C ALA A 139 -17.27 -0.85 -7.94
N GLU A 140 -17.92 -1.10 -9.08
CA GLU A 140 -18.51 -0.09 -9.97
C GLU A 140 -19.48 0.81 -9.20
N ALA A 141 -20.37 0.19 -8.42
CA ALA A 141 -21.36 0.91 -7.64
C ALA A 141 -20.69 1.84 -6.62
N MET A 142 -19.65 1.38 -5.92
CA MET A 142 -18.93 2.22 -4.96
C MET A 142 -18.16 3.37 -5.63
N VAL A 143 -17.53 3.12 -6.80
CA VAL A 143 -16.91 4.18 -7.61
C VAL A 143 -17.94 5.25 -7.99
N GLN A 144 -19.15 4.82 -8.41
CA GLN A 144 -20.23 5.75 -8.72
C GLN A 144 -20.72 6.50 -7.48
N VAL A 145 -20.84 5.84 -6.33
CA VAL A 145 -21.24 6.47 -5.06
C VAL A 145 -20.26 7.58 -4.69
N ILE A 146 -18.96 7.32 -4.76
CA ILE A 146 -17.91 8.30 -4.47
C ILE A 146 -17.95 9.44 -5.49
N THR A 147 -18.10 9.13 -6.79
CA THR A 147 -18.12 10.15 -7.85
C THR A 147 -19.36 11.06 -7.75
N LYS A 148 -20.52 10.51 -7.40
CA LYS A 148 -21.79 11.25 -7.21
C LYS A 148 -21.89 11.95 -5.85
N SER A 149 -21.04 11.62 -4.88
CA SER A 149 -21.13 12.17 -3.52
C SER A 149 -20.99 13.70 -3.47
N PHE A 150 -20.24 14.29 -4.40
CA PHE A 150 -19.99 15.73 -4.49
C PHE A 150 -21.07 16.53 -5.23
N THR A 151 -22.01 15.87 -5.90
CA THR A 151 -23.12 16.54 -6.59
C THR A 151 -24.42 16.50 -5.78
N GLN A 152 -24.48 15.69 -4.72
CA GLN A 152 -25.71 15.36 -3.98
C GLN A 152 -25.62 15.65 -2.47
N ASP A 153 -24.64 16.44 -1.99
CA ASP A 153 -24.43 16.75 -0.56
C ASP A 153 -24.49 15.51 0.36
N LYS A 154 -23.86 14.41 -0.06
CA LYS A 154 -23.83 13.19 0.76
C LYS A 154 -22.90 13.36 1.96
N THR A 155 -23.29 12.79 3.11
CA THR A 155 -22.53 12.81 4.36
C THR A 155 -21.18 12.08 4.26
N SER A 156 -20.19 12.52 5.03
CA SER A 156 -18.85 11.92 5.07
C SER A 156 -18.85 10.42 5.44
N SER A 157 -19.80 9.96 6.25
CA SER A 157 -19.96 8.53 6.60
C SER A 157 -20.19 7.66 5.37
N CYS A 158 -21.07 8.07 4.45
CA CYS A 158 -21.35 7.30 3.23
C CYS A 158 -20.12 7.12 2.33
N ILE A 159 -19.26 8.14 2.30
CA ILE A 159 -18.01 8.10 1.54
C ILE A 159 -17.01 7.17 2.23
N GLU A 160 -16.90 7.25 3.55
CA GLU A 160 -16.05 6.36 4.35
C GLU A 160 -16.41 4.89 4.10
N GLU A 161 -17.69 4.53 4.20
CA GLU A 161 -18.18 3.17 4.01
C GLU A 161 -17.90 2.67 2.59
N ALA A 162 -18.14 3.51 1.57
CA ALA A 162 -17.87 3.16 0.18
C ALA A 162 -16.37 2.92 -0.08
N LEU A 163 -15.50 3.74 0.50
CA LEU A 163 -14.04 3.57 0.40
C LEU A 163 -13.60 2.27 1.09
N ARG A 164 -14.12 1.96 2.28
CA ARG A 164 -13.81 0.72 2.99
C ARG A 164 -14.20 -0.52 2.19
N ILE A 165 -15.42 -0.53 1.62
CA ILE A 165 -15.88 -1.62 0.75
C ILE A 165 -14.93 -1.77 -0.43
N LEU A 166 -14.59 -0.69 -1.14
CA LEU A 166 -13.66 -0.74 -2.27
C LEU A 166 -12.30 -1.30 -1.89
N ARG A 167 -11.73 -0.86 -0.76
CA ARG A 167 -10.43 -1.33 -0.27
C ARG A 167 -10.47 -2.82 0.05
N LEU A 168 -11.52 -3.28 0.72
CA LEU A 168 -11.69 -4.71 1.04
C LEU A 168 -11.75 -5.55 -0.25
N LEU A 169 -12.56 -5.14 -1.22
CA LEU A 169 -12.67 -5.81 -2.51
C LEU A 169 -11.32 -5.82 -3.26
N TRP A 170 -10.59 -4.72 -3.23
CA TRP A 170 -9.27 -4.62 -3.85
C TRP A 170 -8.24 -5.55 -3.22
N SER A 171 -8.22 -5.64 -1.89
CA SER A 171 -7.26 -6.49 -1.17
C SER A 171 -7.46 -8.00 -1.41
N SER A 172 -8.69 -8.41 -1.75
CA SER A 172 -9.02 -9.79 -2.09
C SER A 172 -8.88 -10.16 -3.57
N ALA A 173 -8.56 -9.20 -4.43
CA ALA A 173 -8.38 -9.47 -5.86
C ALA A 173 -7.10 -10.30 -6.06
N ASN A 174 -7.26 -11.62 -6.24
CA ASN A 174 -6.16 -12.47 -6.65
C ASN A 174 -5.55 -11.98 -7.98
N VAL A 175 -4.30 -12.36 -8.24
CA VAL A 175 -3.49 -11.92 -9.39
C VAL A 175 -4.17 -12.08 -10.76
N MET A 176 -5.16 -12.98 -10.90
CA MET A 176 -5.96 -13.14 -12.13
C MET A 176 -7.09 -12.11 -12.30
N ASP A 177 -7.54 -11.48 -11.21
CA ASP A 177 -8.61 -10.46 -11.16
C ASP A 177 -8.07 -9.03 -10.93
N SER A 178 -6.78 -8.88 -10.62
CA SER A 178 -6.12 -7.57 -10.53
C SER A 178 -6.32 -6.73 -11.81
N ASN A 179 -6.40 -7.39 -12.97
CA ASN A 179 -6.67 -6.74 -14.25
C ASN A 179 -8.09 -6.17 -14.35
N TYR A 180 -9.09 -6.77 -13.70
CA TYR A 180 -10.45 -6.24 -13.68
C TYR A 180 -10.52 -4.93 -12.88
N MET A 181 -9.97 -4.92 -11.67
CA MET A 181 -9.90 -3.70 -10.85
C MET A 181 -9.05 -2.60 -11.50
N LYS A 182 -7.96 -2.98 -12.20
CA LYS A 182 -7.17 -2.04 -13.01
C LYS A 182 -7.97 -1.45 -14.16
N ARG A 183 -8.77 -2.25 -14.89
CA ARG A 183 -9.64 -1.75 -15.97
C ARG A 183 -10.73 -0.82 -15.43
N LEU A 184 -11.35 -1.18 -14.31
CA LEU A 184 -12.41 -0.41 -13.67
C LEU A 184 -11.94 1.01 -13.31
N LEU A 185 -10.73 1.14 -12.77
CA LEU A 185 -10.21 2.44 -12.35
C LEU A 185 -9.39 3.16 -13.44
N GLY A 186 -8.75 2.42 -14.34
CA GLY A 186 -7.93 2.93 -15.43
C GLY A 186 -8.71 3.82 -16.40
N GLN A 187 -10.01 3.54 -16.57
CA GLN A 187 -10.88 4.26 -17.50
C GLN A 187 -11.50 5.55 -16.92
N ASN A 188 -11.40 5.80 -15.60
CA ASN A 188 -12.16 6.87 -14.94
C ASN A 188 -11.24 8.02 -14.47
N PHE A 189 -11.15 9.11 -15.26
CA PHE A 189 -10.56 10.38 -14.79
C PHE A 189 -11.39 11.03 -13.68
N ASP A 190 -12.71 10.88 -13.77
CA ASP A 190 -13.65 11.42 -12.79
C ASP A 190 -13.46 10.81 -11.40
N PHE A 191 -13.06 9.54 -11.33
CA PHE A 191 -12.78 8.89 -10.04
C PHE A 191 -11.52 9.47 -9.38
N LEU A 192 -10.44 9.71 -10.14
CA LEU A 192 -9.23 10.36 -9.62
C LEU A 192 -9.54 11.77 -9.13
N ASN A 193 -10.33 12.54 -9.89
CA ASN A 193 -10.78 13.87 -9.49
C ASN A 193 -11.64 13.80 -8.22
N SER A 194 -12.50 12.80 -8.10
CA SER A 194 -13.35 12.58 -6.93
C SER A 194 -12.54 12.23 -5.69
N LEU A 195 -11.57 11.32 -5.80
CA LEU A 195 -10.63 11.02 -4.70
C LEU A 195 -9.84 12.26 -4.28
N THR A 196 -9.40 13.07 -5.25
CA THR A 196 -8.71 14.34 -4.96
C THR A 196 -9.62 15.28 -4.15
N ARG A 197 -10.90 15.40 -4.51
CA ARG A 197 -11.89 16.16 -3.75
C ARG A 197 -12.15 15.57 -2.36
N VAL A 198 -12.23 14.24 -2.23
CA VAL A 198 -12.36 13.57 -0.92
C VAL A 198 -11.20 13.97 -0.02
N LEU A 199 -9.98 13.94 -0.55
CA LEU A 199 -8.77 14.33 0.16
C LEU A 199 -8.68 15.83 0.43
N GLN A 200 -9.46 16.69 -0.25
CA GLN A 200 -9.57 18.12 0.05
C GLN A 200 -10.43 18.40 1.29
N LEU A 201 -11.32 17.48 1.69
CA LEU A 201 -12.21 17.60 2.85
C LEU A 201 -11.47 17.55 4.21
N GLN A 202 -10.21 17.96 4.29
CA GLN A 202 -9.33 17.88 5.45
C GLN A 202 -9.73 18.82 6.60
N THR A 203 -10.88 18.56 7.20
CA THR A 203 -11.25 19.05 8.52
C THR A 203 -10.84 18.01 9.56
N LYS A 204 -10.65 18.43 10.83
CA LYS A 204 -10.22 17.55 11.94
C LYS A 204 -11.09 16.27 12.10
N ASN A 205 -12.33 16.29 11.61
CA ASN A 205 -13.27 15.18 11.74
C ASN A 205 -13.14 14.09 10.64
N ASN A 206 -12.29 14.28 9.62
CA ASN A 206 -12.27 13.41 8.43
C ASN A 206 -10.99 12.54 8.28
N VAL A 207 -10.24 12.33 9.37
CA VAL A 207 -9.02 11.48 9.38
C VAL A 207 -9.31 10.07 8.87
N LYS A 208 -10.45 9.47 9.24
CA LYS A 208 -10.85 8.13 8.81
C LYS A 208 -11.03 8.04 7.29
N VAL A 209 -11.78 8.98 6.72
CA VAL A 209 -12.01 9.08 5.27
C VAL A 209 -10.69 9.19 4.51
N ILE A 210 -9.77 10.03 4.98
CA ILE A 210 -8.46 10.23 4.33
C ILE A 210 -7.61 8.95 4.41
N ASN A 211 -7.63 8.26 5.55
CA ASN A 211 -6.92 6.99 5.74
C ASN A 211 -7.40 5.89 4.78
N GLU A 212 -8.66 5.91 4.40
CA GLU A 212 -9.21 4.96 3.42
C GLU A 212 -9.02 5.44 1.97
N ALA A 213 -9.12 6.74 1.71
CA ALA A 213 -9.00 7.31 0.37
C ALA A 213 -7.56 7.25 -0.18
N MET A 214 -6.55 7.52 0.65
CA MET A 214 -5.16 7.64 0.18
C MET A 214 -4.59 6.31 -0.38
N PRO A 215 -4.80 5.14 0.25
CA PRO A 215 -4.45 3.84 -0.35
C PRO A 215 -5.17 3.58 -1.67
N ILE A 216 -6.44 3.94 -1.80
CA ILE A 216 -7.20 3.76 -3.05
C ILE A 216 -6.64 4.68 -4.14
N LEU A 217 -6.25 5.91 -3.80
CA LEU A 217 -5.60 6.80 -4.74
C LEU A 217 -4.26 6.23 -5.23
N LYS A 218 -3.43 5.67 -4.33
CA LYS A 218 -2.21 4.94 -4.71
C LYS A 218 -2.51 3.85 -5.74
N LEU A 219 -3.47 2.99 -5.45
CA LEU A 219 -3.86 1.89 -6.33
C LEU A 219 -4.40 2.38 -7.69
N THR A 220 -5.11 3.51 -7.69
CA THR A 220 -5.61 4.16 -8.91
C THR A 220 -4.48 4.66 -9.80
N ILE A 221 -3.39 5.19 -9.21
CA ILE A 221 -2.20 5.64 -9.94
C ILE A 221 -1.43 4.44 -10.50
N GLU A 222 -1.25 3.37 -9.73
CA GLU A 222 -0.57 2.13 -10.18
C GLU A 222 -1.33 1.41 -11.31
N ALA A 223 -2.64 1.61 -11.40
CA ALA A 223 -3.51 0.99 -12.40
C ALA A 223 -3.59 1.74 -13.74
N LYS A 224 -3.24 3.04 -13.78
CA LYS A 224 -3.40 3.88 -14.98
C LYS A 224 -2.18 3.81 -15.89
N ASP A 225 -2.45 3.86 -17.20
CA ASP A 225 -1.41 4.14 -18.18
C ASP A 225 -0.77 5.51 -17.87
N SER A 226 0.55 5.61 -18.04
CA SER A 226 1.33 6.78 -17.62
C SER A 226 1.02 8.06 -18.41
N THR A 227 0.40 7.94 -19.60
CA THR A 227 0.15 9.05 -20.53
C THR A 227 -0.71 10.17 -19.95
N PRO A 228 -1.91 9.92 -19.42
CA PRO A 228 -2.74 11.00 -18.87
C PRO A 228 -2.31 11.47 -17.47
N LEU A 229 -1.43 10.74 -16.79
CA LEU A 229 -0.87 11.17 -15.51
C LEU A 229 0.20 12.26 -15.68
N GLY A 230 0.73 12.50 -16.88
CA GLY A 230 1.77 13.51 -17.13
C GLY A 230 1.32 14.98 -17.00
N ASN A 231 0.02 15.23 -16.85
CA ASN A 231 -0.53 16.59 -16.72
C ASN A 231 -1.52 16.75 -15.56
N LEU A 232 -1.24 16.15 -14.42
CA LEU A 232 -2.03 16.39 -13.20
C LEU A 232 -1.92 17.87 -12.76
N GLY A 233 -3.00 18.43 -12.22
CA GLY A 233 -3.04 19.84 -11.78
C GLY A 233 -2.21 20.10 -10.52
N LEU A 234 -1.79 21.34 -10.29
CA LEU A 234 -1.06 21.73 -9.06
C LEU A 234 -1.86 21.42 -7.78
N GLU A 235 -3.17 21.65 -7.80
CA GLU A 235 -4.05 21.38 -6.66
C GLU A 235 -4.04 19.91 -6.22
N PHE A 236 -3.90 18.98 -7.17
CA PHE A 236 -3.74 17.56 -6.84
C PHE A 236 -2.53 17.34 -5.93
N PHE A 237 -1.39 17.90 -6.32
CA PHE A 237 -0.14 17.76 -5.55
C PHE A 237 -0.19 18.48 -4.21
N ARG A 238 -0.81 19.68 -4.15
CA ARG A 238 -1.03 20.39 -2.88
C ARG A 238 -1.81 19.54 -1.88
N VAL A 239 -2.85 18.85 -2.34
CA VAL A 239 -3.68 17.98 -1.50
C VAL A 239 -2.87 16.77 -0.99
N VAL A 240 -2.11 16.12 -1.87
CA VAL A 240 -1.29 14.96 -1.48
C VAL A 240 -0.15 15.36 -0.53
N VAL A 241 0.51 16.51 -0.74
CA VAL A 241 1.51 17.05 0.19
C VAL A 241 0.85 17.40 1.53
N LYS A 242 -0.37 17.94 1.53
CA LYS A 242 -1.12 18.22 2.77
C LYS A 242 -1.42 16.97 3.60
N VAL A 243 -1.69 15.83 2.95
CA VAL A 243 -1.82 14.53 3.63
C VAL A 243 -0.52 14.19 4.37
N MET A 244 0.64 14.41 3.76
CA MET A 244 1.93 14.17 4.42
C MET A 244 2.14 15.06 5.64
N LYS A 245 1.67 16.32 5.60
CA LYS A 245 1.74 17.28 6.73
C LYS A 245 0.95 16.85 7.97
N ASN A 246 -0.09 16.02 7.79
CA ASN A 246 -0.99 15.67 8.88
C ASN A 246 -0.47 14.44 9.66
N ARG A 247 0.12 14.69 10.83
CA ARG A 247 0.69 13.66 11.72
C ARG A 247 -0.34 12.80 12.45
N GLU A 248 -1.62 13.14 12.39
CA GLU A 248 -2.70 12.32 12.96
C GLU A 248 -3.10 11.17 12.02
N LEU A 249 -2.63 11.16 10.77
CA LEU A 249 -2.93 10.12 9.80
C LEU A 249 -2.12 8.85 10.03
N SER A 250 -2.64 7.74 9.50
CA SER A 250 -1.95 6.46 9.57
C SER A 250 -0.65 6.45 8.75
N GLN A 251 0.33 5.67 9.20
CA GLN A 251 1.57 5.42 8.45
C GLN A 251 1.29 4.88 7.03
N GLN A 252 0.22 4.10 6.85
CA GLN A 252 -0.19 3.60 5.54
C GLN A 252 -0.63 4.73 4.61
N ALA A 253 -1.38 5.72 5.11
CA ALA A 253 -1.78 6.87 4.31
C ALA A 253 -0.58 7.71 3.88
N ILE A 254 0.36 7.99 4.80
CA ILE A 254 1.59 8.74 4.50
C ILE A 254 2.46 7.98 3.47
N LYS A 255 2.65 6.67 3.66
CA LYS A 255 3.36 5.81 2.69
C LYS A 255 2.69 5.87 1.32
N SER A 256 1.36 5.75 1.25
CA SER A 256 0.60 5.87 0.01
C SER A 256 0.76 7.23 -0.67
N ALA A 257 0.77 8.33 0.09
CA ALA A 257 1.01 9.68 -0.44
C ALA A 257 2.40 9.80 -1.09
N LEU A 258 3.44 9.31 -0.42
CA LEU A 258 4.80 9.27 -0.97
C LEU A 258 4.86 8.44 -2.26
N TYR A 259 4.25 7.26 -2.30
CA TYR A 259 4.19 6.44 -3.52
C TYR A 259 3.52 7.19 -4.68
N VAL A 260 2.38 7.84 -4.44
CA VAL A 260 1.69 8.64 -5.46
C VAL A 260 2.60 9.72 -6.03
N LEU A 261 3.32 10.44 -5.17
CA LEU A 261 4.24 11.48 -5.62
C LEU A 261 5.45 10.90 -6.37
N ILE A 262 6.01 9.76 -5.94
CA ILE A 262 7.13 9.10 -6.61
C ILE A 262 6.74 8.64 -8.01
N GLU A 263 5.61 7.95 -8.16
CA GLU A 263 5.16 7.41 -9.45
C GLU A 263 4.77 8.52 -10.44
N THR A 264 4.20 9.62 -9.95
CA THR A 264 3.76 10.73 -10.81
C THR A 264 4.87 11.73 -11.11
N CYS A 265 5.91 11.82 -10.26
CA CYS A 265 7.01 12.79 -10.42
C CYS A 265 7.76 12.71 -11.76
N PRO A 266 8.14 11.54 -12.31
CA PRO A 266 8.87 11.47 -13.57
C PRO A 266 8.01 11.81 -14.80
N LEU A 267 6.69 11.96 -14.63
CA LEU A 267 5.75 12.12 -15.72
C LEU A 267 5.52 13.60 -16.07
N GLY A 268 5.73 13.96 -17.34
CA GLY A 268 5.43 15.29 -17.89
C GLY A 268 6.01 16.45 -17.07
N ARG A 269 5.16 17.41 -16.69
CA ARG A 269 5.55 18.60 -15.89
C ARG A 269 5.25 18.46 -14.40
N ASN A 270 4.99 17.24 -13.93
CA ASN A 270 4.57 17.03 -12.54
C ASN A 270 5.66 17.37 -11.53
N ARG A 271 6.93 17.13 -11.85
CA ARG A 271 8.05 17.44 -10.94
C ARG A 271 8.01 18.88 -10.42
N THR A 272 7.91 19.87 -11.32
CA THR A 272 7.85 21.29 -10.93
C THR A 272 6.60 21.57 -10.08
N LYS A 273 5.45 21.01 -10.45
CA LYS A 273 4.20 21.17 -9.67
C LYS A 273 4.30 20.54 -8.27
N ILE A 274 5.04 19.45 -8.10
CA ILE A 274 5.29 18.82 -6.79
C ILE A 274 6.18 19.73 -5.93
N VAL A 275 7.19 20.36 -6.52
CA VAL A 275 8.04 21.38 -5.84
C VAL A 275 7.18 22.59 -5.44
N ASP A 276 6.38 23.13 -6.38
CA ASP A 276 5.47 24.27 -6.14
C ASP A 276 4.41 23.98 -5.06
N ALA A 277 4.07 22.71 -4.86
CA ALA A 277 3.17 22.26 -3.81
C ALA A 277 3.83 22.22 -2.40
N GLY A 278 5.13 22.51 -2.30
CA GLY A 278 5.87 22.53 -1.03
C GLY A 278 6.34 21.15 -0.56
N ALA A 279 6.51 20.19 -1.47
CA ALA A 279 6.87 18.83 -1.11
C ALA A 279 8.29 18.72 -0.52
N VAL A 280 9.25 19.53 -0.98
CA VAL A 280 10.65 19.42 -0.53
C VAL A 280 10.77 19.76 0.95
N GLU A 281 10.18 20.87 1.38
CA GLU A 281 10.12 21.29 2.79
C GLU A 281 9.52 20.18 3.66
N GLU A 282 8.35 19.67 3.27
CA GLU A 282 7.65 18.63 4.03
C GLU A 282 8.45 17.32 4.13
N LEU A 283 9.18 16.95 3.08
CA LEU A 283 10.02 15.75 3.08
C LEU A 283 11.21 15.90 4.03
N VAL A 284 11.78 17.10 4.15
CA VAL A 284 12.87 17.36 5.10
C VAL A 284 12.35 17.32 6.53
N GLU A 285 11.18 17.90 6.80
CA GLU A 285 10.51 17.83 8.10
C GLU A 285 10.16 16.39 8.50
N LEU A 286 9.56 15.62 7.60
CA LEU A 286 9.31 14.19 7.84
C LEU A 286 10.59 13.40 8.10
N ALA A 287 11.70 13.73 7.44
CA ALA A 287 12.98 13.07 7.68
C ALA A 287 13.61 13.43 9.04
N LEU A 288 13.29 14.60 9.60
CA LEU A 288 13.75 15.03 10.93
C LEU A 288 13.08 14.23 12.05
N GLU A 289 11.85 13.78 11.85
CA GLU A 289 11.06 13.00 12.81
C GLU A 289 11.61 11.58 13.06
N ASN A 290 12.67 11.17 12.34
CA ASN A 290 13.27 9.84 12.41
C ASN A 290 12.25 8.71 12.14
N PRO A 291 11.61 8.70 10.96
CA PRO A 291 10.61 7.71 10.65
C PRO A 291 11.21 6.31 10.47
N GLU A 292 10.34 5.30 10.37
CA GLU A 292 10.74 3.91 10.08
C GLU A 292 11.59 3.81 8.80
N LYS A 293 12.40 2.76 8.71
CA LYS A 293 13.28 2.47 7.56
C LYS A 293 12.56 2.63 6.22
N ASN A 294 11.42 1.96 6.05
CA ASN A 294 10.71 1.92 4.77
C ASN A 294 10.16 3.30 4.38
N LEU A 295 9.71 4.10 5.36
CA LEU A 295 9.25 5.47 5.08
C LEU A 295 10.43 6.38 4.73
N THR A 296 11.55 6.25 5.45
CA THR A 296 12.78 6.99 5.18
C THR A 296 13.28 6.74 3.75
N GLU A 297 13.22 5.50 3.27
CA GLU A 297 13.61 5.16 1.89
C GLU A 297 12.74 5.90 0.86
N LEU A 298 11.41 5.91 1.03
CA LEU A 298 10.50 6.63 0.14
C LEU A 298 10.76 8.14 0.15
N VAL A 299 10.99 8.73 1.32
CA VAL A 299 11.32 10.15 1.46
C VAL A 299 12.59 10.50 0.66
N PHE A 300 13.65 9.69 0.80
CA PHE A 300 14.91 9.92 0.10
C PHE A 300 14.81 9.67 -1.41
N ILE A 301 14.01 8.70 -1.84
CA ILE A 301 13.71 8.48 -3.26
C ILE A 301 13.07 9.74 -3.84
N LEU A 302 12.01 10.27 -3.22
CA LEU A 302 11.31 11.45 -3.73
C LEU A 302 12.19 12.70 -3.69
N LEU A 303 12.92 12.96 -2.58
CA LEU A 303 13.87 14.08 -2.50
C LEU A 303 14.90 14.03 -3.64
N ALA A 304 15.44 12.86 -3.96
CA ALA A 304 16.37 12.69 -5.07
C ALA A 304 15.73 13.05 -6.43
N HIS A 305 14.48 12.64 -6.66
CA HIS A 305 13.74 13.03 -7.87
C HIS A 305 13.49 14.54 -7.95
N LEU A 306 13.14 15.19 -6.84
CA LEU A 306 12.87 16.64 -6.81
C LEU A 306 14.16 17.46 -6.99
N CYS A 307 15.27 17.07 -6.35
CA CYS A 307 16.59 17.70 -6.53
C CYS A 307 17.16 17.56 -7.95
N SER A 308 16.53 16.74 -8.81
CA SER A 308 16.91 16.62 -10.23
C SER A 308 16.50 17.84 -11.07
N CYS A 309 15.71 18.78 -10.54
CA CYS A 309 15.41 20.08 -11.17
C CYS A 309 15.98 21.26 -10.37
N ALA A 310 16.11 22.43 -11.01
CA ALA A 310 16.68 23.61 -10.37
C ALA A 310 15.85 24.11 -9.18
N ASP A 311 14.53 24.25 -9.38
CA ASP A 311 13.60 24.72 -8.35
C ASP A 311 13.60 23.80 -7.12
N GLY A 312 13.67 22.48 -7.33
CA GLY A 312 13.74 21.52 -6.24
C GLY A 312 15.05 21.61 -5.44
N ARG A 313 16.18 21.91 -6.09
CA ARG A 313 17.45 22.17 -5.38
C ARG A 313 17.42 23.48 -4.62
N ASP A 314 16.84 24.52 -5.21
CA ASP A 314 16.71 25.82 -4.56
C ASP A 314 15.88 25.69 -3.27
N GLN A 315 14.68 25.10 -3.36
CA GLN A 315 13.84 24.86 -2.19
C GLN A 315 14.49 23.93 -1.16
N PHE A 316 15.25 22.92 -1.60
CA PHE A 316 16.02 22.05 -0.69
C PHE A 316 17.05 22.85 0.11
N LEU A 317 17.79 23.75 -0.53
CA LEU A 317 18.83 24.55 0.12
C LEU A 317 18.27 25.70 0.97
N GLN A 318 17.03 26.15 0.73
CA GLN A 318 16.36 27.13 1.59
C GLN A 318 16.05 26.57 2.99
N HIS A 319 15.89 25.25 3.13
CA HIS A 319 15.59 24.63 4.40
C HIS A 319 16.87 24.29 5.18
N ALA A 320 17.05 24.92 6.36
CA ALA A 320 18.30 24.90 7.13
C ALA A 320 18.79 23.49 7.57
N ALA A 321 17.89 22.52 7.68
CA ALA A 321 18.26 21.15 8.07
C ALA A 321 18.60 20.21 6.91
N SER A 322 18.41 20.62 5.65
CA SER A 322 18.40 19.71 4.50
C SER A 322 19.70 18.94 4.31
N ILE A 323 20.85 19.63 4.30
CA ILE A 323 22.15 18.99 4.12
C ILE A 323 22.49 18.10 5.32
N ALA A 324 22.15 18.56 6.53
CA ALA A 324 22.37 17.81 7.76
C ALA A 324 21.57 16.50 7.80
N VAL A 325 20.30 16.54 7.42
CA VAL A 325 19.42 15.36 7.35
C VAL A 325 19.97 14.32 6.38
N VAL A 326 20.36 14.73 5.17
CA VAL A 326 20.93 13.82 4.16
C VAL A 326 22.25 13.22 4.67
N SER A 327 23.16 14.05 5.19
CA SER A 327 24.44 13.62 5.79
C SER A 327 24.23 12.58 6.91
N LYS A 328 23.29 12.85 7.82
CA LYS A 328 23.03 12.02 9.00
C LYS A 328 22.61 10.59 8.64
N ARG A 329 21.92 10.38 7.51
CA ARG A 329 21.37 9.07 7.12
C ARG A 329 22.32 8.18 6.33
N ILE A 330 23.38 8.74 5.73
CA ILE A 330 24.41 7.98 5.01
C ILE A 330 25.10 6.97 5.95
N LEU A 331 25.16 5.72 5.49
CA LEU A 331 25.68 4.51 6.12
C LEU A 331 24.93 4.10 7.42
N ARG A 332 23.71 4.59 7.63
CA ARG A 332 22.96 4.34 8.88
C ARG A 332 21.63 3.60 8.72
N VAL A 333 21.03 3.62 7.53
CA VAL A 333 19.65 3.13 7.35
C VAL A 333 19.57 2.02 6.31
N SER A 334 19.96 2.29 5.06
CA SER A 334 19.99 1.27 4.01
C SER A 334 20.86 1.67 2.81
N PRO A 335 21.32 0.70 2.00
CA PRO A 335 22.05 0.97 0.77
C PRO A 335 21.26 1.83 -0.23
N THR A 336 19.93 1.69 -0.26
CA THR A 336 19.04 2.53 -1.09
C THR A 336 19.15 4.00 -0.69
N ILE A 337 19.16 4.29 0.61
CA ILE A 337 19.32 5.66 1.12
C ILE A 337 20.73 6.18 0.83
N ASP A 338 21.76 5.35 0.95
CA ASP A 338 23.13 5.74 0.62
C ASP A 338 23.24 6.18 -0.85
N ASP A 339 22.65 5.41 -1.77
CA ASP A 339 22.61 5.78 -3.18
C ASP A 339 21.87 7.10 -3.44
N ARG A 340 20.66 7.25 -2.88
CA ARG A 340 19.84 8.45 -3.08
C ARG A 340 20.46 9.69 -2.43
N ALA A 341 21.02 9.56 -1.23
CA ALA A 341 21.72 10.64 -0.54
C ALA A 341 22.96 11.12 -1.31
N LEU A 342 23.78 10.19 -1.80
CA LEU A 342 24.94 10.53 -2.64
C LEU A 342 24.52 11.13 -3.97
N HIS A 343 23.38 10.70 -4.53
CA HIS A 343 22.82 11.32 -5.72
C HIS A 343 22.41 12.78 -5.46
N ILE A 344 21.70 13.07 -4.37
CA ILE A 344 21.36 14.43 -3.95
C ILE A 344 22.63 15.28 -3.80
N PHE A 345 23.63 14.81 -3.06
CA PHE A 345 24.89 15.56 -2.91
C PHE A 345 25.63 15.76 -4.24
N SER A 346 25.58 14.81 -5.17
CA SER A 346 26.14 15.00 -6.50
C SER A 346 25.43 16.12 -7.27
N LEU A 347 24.10 16.17 -7.23
CA LEU A 347 23.31 17.20 -7.90
C LEU A 347 23.56 18.59 -7.29
N ILE A 348 23.52 18.71 -5.96
CA ILE A 348 23.83 19.97 -5.26
C ILE A 348 25.26 20.42 -5.57
N SER A 349 26.23 19.51 -5.47
CA SER A 349 27.65 19.84 -5.69
C SER A 349 27.97 20.26 -7.12
N LYS A 350 27.22 19.76 -8.10
CA LYS A 350 27.42 20.09 -9.52
C LYS A 350 26.70 21.35 -9.96
N PHE A 351 25.49 21.59 -9.45
CA PHE A 351 24.58 22.57 -10.03
C PHE A 351 24.15 23.69 -9.07
N SER A 352 24.47 23.59 -7.78
CA SER A 352 24.03 24.53 -6.74
C SER A 352 25.10 24.79 -5.68
N ALA A 353 26.38 24.63 -6.03
CA ALA A 353 27.50 24.77 -5.10
C ALA A 353 27.92 26.23 -4.93
N SER A 354 27.25 26.97 -4.04
CA SER A 354 27.76 28.25 -3.54
C SER A 354 28.82 28.03 -2.46
N HIS A 355 29.57 29.10 -2.12
CA HIS A 355 30.55 29.01 -1.04
C HIS A 355 29.89 28.63 0.29
N GLU A 356 28.72 29.19 0.60
CA GLU A 356 27.94 28.92 1.81
C GLU A 356 27.53 27.45 1.88
N VAL A 357 27.00 26.90 0.77
CA VAL A 357 26.57 25.49 0.68
C VAL A 357 27.75 24.55 0.91
N VAL A 358 28.90 24.80 0.28
CA VAL A 358 30.10 23.97 0.42
C VAL A 358 30.67 24.02 1.84
N GLN A 359 30.58 25.17 2.51
CA GLN A 359 30.95 25.32 3.93
C GLN A 359 29.95 24.63 4.86
N GLU A 360 28.66 24.71 4.58
CA GLU A 360 27.64 24.01 5.35
C GLU A 360 27.80 22.49 5.26
N MET A 361 28.04 21.94 4.06
CA MET A 361 28.36 20.52 3.87
C MET A 361 29.52 20.06 4.75
N LEU A 362 30.55 20.91 4.91
CA LEU A 362 31.65 20.63 5.83
C LEU A 362 31.18 20.64 7.30
N ARG A 363 30.47 21.69 7.72
CA ARG A 363 30.00 21.89 9.11
C ARG A 363 29.08 20.76 9.58
N VAL A 364 28.16 20.30 8.74
CA VAL A 364 27.18 19.25 9.10
C VAL A 364 27.73 17.83 8.90
N GLY A 365 29.03 17.70 8.65
CA GLY A 365 29.73 16.41 8.55
C GLY A 365 29.50 15.65 7.25
N ALA A 366 28.97 16.27 6.20
CA ALA A 366 28.75 15.59 4.92
C ALA A 366 30.08 15.13 4.30
N VAL A 367 31.14 15.94 4.41
CA VAL A 367 32.50 15.59 3.94
C VAL A 367 33.03 14.35 4.66
N SER A 368 32.87 14.28 5.99
CA SER A 368 33.25 13.10 6.78
C SER A 368 32.49 11.86 6.31
N LYS A 369 31.17 11.97 6.10
CA LYS A 369 30.33 10.87 5.61
C LYS A 369 30.76 10.39 4.22
N LEU A 370 31.11 11.28 3.30
CA LEU A 370 31.64 10.92 1.98
C LEU A 370 32.95 10.14 2.10
N CYS A 371 33.87 10.56 2.98
CA CYS A 371 35.10 9.82 3.26
C CYS A 371 34.82 8.44 3.86
N MET A 372 33.86 8.33 4.79
CA MET A 372 33.45 7.04 5.36
C MET A 372 32.90 6.10 4.30
N VAL A 373 32.14 6.58 3.30
CA VAL A 373 31.65 5.75 2.19
C VAL A 373 32.80 5.11 1.40
N LEU A 374 33.90 5.83 1.19
CA LEU A 374 35.08 5.30 0.50
C LEU A 374 35.75 4.16 1.28
N GLN A 375 35.72 4.24 2.61
CA GLN A 375 36.34 3.28 3.52
C GLN A 375 35.44 2.09 3.84
N ALA A 376 34.12 2.29 3.85
CA ALA A 376 33.13 1.26 4.13
C ALA A 376 33.15 0.16 3.05
N ASP A 377 32.64 -1.02 3.41
CA ASP A 377 32.35 -2.09 2.45
C ASP A 377 31.05 -1.77 1.68
N SER A 378 31.18 -0.82 0.75
CA SER A 378 30.08 -0.31 -0.08
C SER A 378 30.33 -0.62 -1.56
N ALA A 379 29.24 -0.68 -2.34
CA ALA A 379 29.32 -0.95 -3.78
C ALA A 379 30.22 0.08 -4.50
N SER A 380 30.96 -0.39 -5.51
CA SER A 380 31.95 0.43 -6.24
C SER A 380 31.37 1.73 -6.80
N TYR A 381 30.17 1.68 -7.37
CA TYR A 381 29.50 2.85 -7.93
C TYR A 381 29.16 3.92 -6.87
N LEU A 382 28.91 3.54 -5.61
CA LEU A 382 28.68 4.49 -4.51
C LEU A 382 29.99 5.19 -4.14
N LYS A 383 31.09 4.44 -4.08
CA LYS A 383 32.43 5.00 -3.85
C LYS A 383 32.82 5.98 -4.94
N GLU A 384 32.50 5.68 -6.20
CA GLU A 384 32.73 6.59 -7.32
C GLU A 384 31.91 7.87 -7.23
N LYS A 385 30.62 7.79 -6.89
CA LYS A 385 29.77 8.97 -6.64
C LYS A 385 30.35 9.84 -5.52
N ALA A 386 30.71 9.24 -4.39
CA ALA A 386 31.31 9.95 -3.26
C ALA A 386 32.64 10.62 -3.64
N ARG A 387 33.50 9.90 -4.38
CA ARG A 387 34.78 10.43 -4.88
C ARG A 387 34.58 11.59 -5.84
N SER A 388 33.59 11.53 -6.72
CA SER A 388 33.26 12.62 -7.64
C SER A 388 32.87 13.88 -6.89
N VAL A 389 32.05 13.77 -5.84
CA VAL A 389 31.67 14.92 -5.00
C VAL A 389 32.88 15.53 -4.30
N LEU A 390 33.73 14.70 -3.66
CA LEU A 390 34.95 15.15 -2.99
C LEU A 390 35.92 15.87 -3.94
N ARG A 391 36.05 15.39 -5.18
CA ARG A 391 36.94 15.99 -6.19
C ARG A 391 36.46 17.39 -6.62
N LEU A 392 35.16 17.59 -6.79
CA LEU A 392 34.58 18.87 -7.23
C LEU A 392 34.97 20.03 -6.33
N HIS A 393 35.01 19.80 -5.01
CA HIS A 393 35.23 20.87 -4.00
C HIS A 393 36.53 20.67 -3.20
N SER A 394 37.47 19.91 -3.77
CA SER A 394 38.77 19.59 -3.13
C SER A 394 39.50 20.84 -2.64
N LYS A 395 39.60 21.90 -3.45
CA LYS A 395 40.25 23.16 -3.05
C LYS A 395 39.73 23.72 -1.72
N THR A 396 38.44 23.60 -1.46
CA THR A 396 37.79 24.10 -0.23
C THR A 396 37.96 23.11 0.93
N TRP A 397 37.93 21.80 0.65
CA TRP A 397 37.94 20.76 1.69
C TRP A 397 39.33 20.18 1.98
N ASN A 398 40.37 20.49 1.20
CA ASN A 398 41.72 19.90 1.34
C ASN A 398 42.35 20.14 2.72
N ASN A 399 41.98 21.23 3.41
CA ASN A 399 42.45 21.55 4.76
C ASN A 399 41.46 21.11 5.85
N SER A 400 40.42 20.35 5.49
CA SER A 400 39.44 19.87 6.44
C SER A 400 40.04 18.81 7.37
N PRO A 401 39.81 18.89 8.68
CA PRO A 401 40.21 17.83 9.61
C PRO A 401 39.51 16.49 9.30
N CYS A 402 38.43 16.51 8.52
CA CYS A 402 37.70 15.32 8.10
C CYS A 402 38.43 14.51 7.01
N ILE A 403 39.34 15.12 6.25
CA ILE A 403 40.07 14.44 5.18
C ILE A 403 41.47 14.11 5.70
N GLN A 404 41.65 12.89 6.19
CA GLN A 404 42.97 12.41 6.58
C GLN A 404 43.88 12.35 5.34
N VAL A 405 45.10 12.90 5.45
CA VAL A 405 46.07 13.08 4.34
C VAL A 405 46.29 11.81 3.51
N TYR A 406 46.15 10.61 4.08
CA TYR A 406 46.31 9.35 3.34
C TYR A 406 45.18 9.04 2.32
N LEU A 407 44.01 9.68 2.44
CA LEU A 407 42.95 9.58 1.43
C LEU A 407 43.35 10.26 0.12
N PHE A 408 44.34 11.16 0.14
CA PHE A 408 44.92 11.73 -1.07
C PHE A 408 46.14 10.94 -1.56
N THR A 409 46.93 10.31 -0.67
CA THR A 409 48.17 9.60 -1.07
C THR A 409 47.93 8.21 -1.67
N ARG A 410 46.82 7.53 -1.38
CA ARG A 410 46.44 6.27 -2.07
C ARG A 410 45.88 6.45 -3.47
N PHE A 411 45.62 7.68 -3.90
CA PHE A 411 44.88 7.97 -5.13
C PHE A 411 45.52 9.09 -5.95
N GLN A 412 46.85 9.07 -6.08
CA GLN A 412 47.55 9.87 -7.09
C GLN A 412 47.41 9.23 -8.47
N ARG A 413 46.88 10.06 -9.39
CA ARG A 413 46.67 9.91 -10.84
C ARG A 413 45.64 8.88 -11.30
#